data_AF-A0A7W8JJD4-F1
#
_entry.id   AF-A0A7W8JJD4-F1
#
_cell.length_a   1.000
_cell.length_b   1.000
_cell.length_c   1.000
_cell.angle_alpha   90.00
_cell.angle_beta   90.00
_cell.angle_gamma   90.00
#
_symmetry.space_group_name_H-M   'P 1'
#
loop_
_entity.id
_entity.type
_entity.pdbx_description
1 polymer ?
#
loop_
_entity_poly.entity_id
_entity_poly.type
_entity_poly.pdbx_seq_one_letter_code
_entity_poly.pdbx_strand_id
1 'polypeptide(L)'
;MTDVIDFLEKMGQDAQWRHASQGEVEQALTGAEIAPALQRAILAKDKAQLEKLLGLVPLCAPYLPGNEDQGEGDEDEETPLREPDEKPEHSGRQAEISAA
;
A
#
# COMPACT_ATOMS: atom_id res chain seq x y z
N MET A 1 -32.05 2.59 4.00
CA MET A 1 -31.18 1.55 3.41
C MET A 1 -29.89 1.60 4.18
N THR A 2 -29.68 0.65 5.09
CA THR A 2 -28.39 0.51 5.78
C THR A 2 -27.53 -0.39 4.91
N ASP A 3 -26.43 0.14 4.38
CA ASP A 3 -25.49 -0.67 3.62
C ASP A 3 -24.72 -1.59 4.59
N VAL A 4 -24.22 -2.72 4.10
CA VAL A 4 -23.37 -3.61 4.88
C VAL A 4 -22.11 -2.88 5.37
N ILE A 5 -21.64 -1.88 4.61
CA ILE A 5 -20.53 -1.01 5.02
C ILE A 5 -20.91 -0.16 6.24
N ASP A 6 -22.10 0.47 6.25
CA ASP A 6 -22.57 1.26 7.39
C ASP A 6 -22.72 0.40 8.66
N PHE A 7 -23.15 -0.85 8.50
CA PHE A 7 -23.24 -1.80 9.60
C PHE A 7 -21.86 -2.14 10.17
N LEU A 8 -20.90 -2.45 9.29
CA LEU A 8 -19.54 -2.78 9.71
C LEU A 8 -18.82 -1.57 10.33
N GLU A 9 -19.08 -0.36 9.82
CA GLU A 9 -18.56 0.88 10.40
C GLU A 9 -19.07 1.08 11.84
N LYS A 10 -20.39 0.95 12.06
CA LYS A 10 -20.99 1.07 13.41
C LYS A 10 -20.44 0.02 14.37
N MET A 11 -20.27 -1.22 13.91
CA MET A 11 -19.61 -2.27 14.72
C MET A 11 -18.15 -1.94 15.04
N GLY A 12 -17.43 -1.29 14.12
CA GLY A 12 -16.03 -0.89 14.33
C GLY A 12 -15.87 0.31 15.26
N GLN A 13 -16.84 1.23 15.28
CA GLN A 13 -16.84 2.41 16.16
C GLN A 13 -17.14 2.07 17.61
N ASP A 14 -17.94 1.04 17.86
CA ASP A 14 -18.32 0.63 19.20
C ASP A 14 -17.45 -0.55 19.69
N ALA A 15 -16.59 -0.25 20.66
CA ALA A 15 -15.65 -1.21 21.23
C ALA A 15 -16.33 -2.41 21.91
N GLN A 16 -17.62 -2.32 22.28
CA GLN A 16 -18.35 -3.41 22.92
C GLN A 16 -18.51 -4.61 21.97
N TRP A 17 -18.60 -4.38 20.66
CA TRP A 17 -18.71 -5.45 19.65
C TRP A 17 -17.50 -6.37 19.60
N ARG A 18 -16.34 -5.92 20.10
CA ARG A 18 -15.14 -6.76 20.20
C ARG A 18 -15.33 -7.94 21.16
N HIS A 19 -16.22 -7.80 22.13
CA HIS A 19 -16.54 -8.82 23.14
C HIS A 19 -17.94 -9.39 22.99
N ALA A 20 -18.72 -8.91 22.02
CA ALA A 20 -20.05 -9.43 21.74
C ALA A 20 -19.99 -10.92 21.39
N SER A 21 -20.94 -11.66 21.94
CA SER A 21 -21.18 -13.05 21.61
C SER A 21 -21.68 -13.19 20.17
N GLN A 22 -21.54 -14.38 19.60
CA GLN A 22 -22.04 -14.65 18.26
C GLN A 22 -23.55 -14.39 18.13
N GLY A 23 -24.34 -14.71 19.17
CA GLY A 23 -25.79 -14.47 19.17
C GLY A 23 -26.17 -12.98 19.15
N GLU A 24 -25.38 -12.12 19.79
CA GLU A 24 -25.59 -10.67 19.73
C GLU A 24 -25.31 -10.12 18.32
N VAL A 25 -24.28 -10.63 17.64
CA VAL A 25 -23.97 -10.28 16.25
C VAL A 25 -25.06 -10.78 15.28
N GLU A 26 -25.59 -11.99 15.50
CA GLU A 26 -26.71 -12.55 14.71
C GLU A 26 -27.98 -11.70 14.84
N GLN A 27 -28.30 -11.25 16.05
CA GLN A 27 -29.43 -10.35 16.29
C GLN A 27 -29.25 -9.00 15.61
N ALA A 28 -28.05 -8.42 15.71
CA ALA A 28 -27.72 -7.15 15.06
C ALA A 28 -27.83 -7.25 13.52
N LEU A 29 -27.37 -8.36 12.94
CA LEU A 29 -27.47 -8.63 11.50
C LEU A 29 -28.90 -8.87 11.04
N THR A 30 -29.77 -9.44 11.88
CA THR A 30 -31.19 -9.66 11.55
C THR A 30 -31.94 -8.32 11.46
N GLY A 31 -31.56 -7.34 12.29
CA GLY A 31 -32.15 -5.99 12.28
C GLY A 31 -31.58 -5.08 11.18
N ALA A 32 -30.38 -5.37 10.68
CA ALA A 32 -29.80 -4.68 9.54
C ALA A 32 -30.31 -5.35 8.26
N GLU A 33 -31.03 -4.62 7.41
CA GLU A 33 -31.63 -5.09 6.14
C GLU A 33 -30.57 -5.50 5.07
N ILE A 34 -29.65 -6.38 5.44
CA ILE A 34 -28.48 -6.84 4.68
C ILE A 34 -28.85 -8.14 3.97
N ALA A 35 -28.28 -8.35 2.78
CA ALA A 35 -28.51 -9.57 2.02
C ALA A 35 -28.10 -10.84 2.82
N PRO A 36 -28.88 -11.93 2.78
CA PRO A 36 -28.58 -13.16 3.53
C PRO A 36 -27.22 -13.80 3.20
N ALA A 37 -26.70 -13.56 2.00
CA ALA A 37 -25.36 -14.01 1.61
C ALA A 37 -24.26 -13.28 2.39
N LEU A 38 -24.41 -11.96 2.58
CA LEU A 38 -23.47 -11.13 3.33
C LEU A 38 -23.55 -11.43 4.83
N GLN A 39 -24.76 -11.59 5.38
CA GLN A 39 -24.94 -11.97 6.79
C GLN A 39 -24.18 -13.28 7.11
N ARG A 40 -24.33 -14.31 6.27
CA ARG A 40 -23.61 -15.59 6.44
C ARG A 40 -22.09 -15.42 6.37
N ALA A 41 -21.59 -14.63 5.42
CA ALA A 41 -20.15 -14.36 5.30
C ALA A 41 -19.60 -13.63 6.54
N ILE A 42 -20.36 -12.67 7.10
CA ILE A 42 -19.99 -11.94 8.33
C ILE A 42 -19.96 -12.89 9.53
N LEU A 43 -20.99 -13.73 9.71
CA LEU A 43 -21.06 -14.69 10.81
C LEU A 43 -19.96 -15.74 10.76
N ALA A 44 -19.62 -16.22 9.56
CA ALA A 44 -18.52 -17.13 9.33
C ALA A 44 -17.13 -16.46 9.48
N LYS A 45 -17.07 -15.13 9.63
CA LYS A 45 -15.84 -14.32 9.57
C LYS A 45 -15.04 -14.58 8.28
N ASP A 46 -15.73 -14.92 7.20
CA ASP A 46 -15.12 -15.25 5.91
C ASP A 46 -14.86 -13.97 5.11
N LYS A 47 -13.65 -13.43 5.32
CA LYS A 47 -13.18 -12.22 4.64
C LYS A 47 -13.20 -12.38 3.12
N ALA A 48 -12.73 -13.51 2.59
CA ALA A 48 -12.60 -13.71 1.15
C ALA A 48 -13.96 -13.78 0.47
N GLN A 49 -14.92 -14.46 1.09
CA GLN A 49 -16.31 -14.49 0.61
C GLN A 49 -16.95 -13.09 0.68
N LEU A 50 -16.70 -12.34 1.75
CA LEU A 50 -17.20 -10.98 1.91
C LEU A 50 -16.65 -10.05 0.82
N GLU A 51 -15.34 -10.07 0.58
CA GLU A 51 -14.69 -9.29 -0.49
C GLU A 51 -15.28 -9.62 -1.87
N LYS A 52 -15.48 -10.91 -2.16
CA LYS A 52 -16.11 -11.37 -3.41
C LYS A 52 -17.56 -10.86 -3.56
N LEU A 53 -18.36 -10.92 -2.50
CA LEU A 53 -19.75 -10.45 -2.52
C LEU A 53 -19.84 -8.93 -2.70
N LEU A 54 -18.86 -8.19 -2.17
CA LEU A 54 -18.75 -6.74 -2.32
C LEU A 54 -18.09 -6.30 -3.63
N GLY A 55 -17.59 -7.23 -4.43
CA GLY A 55 -16.84 -6.92 -5.65
C GLY A 55 -15.51 -6.21 -5.38
N LEU A 56 -14.95 -6.36 -4.17
CA LEU A 56 -13.67 -5.78 -3.80
C LEU A 56 -12.54 -6.54 -4.50
N VAL A 57 -11.68 -5.79 -5.18
CA VAL A 57 -10.47 -6.31 -5.81
C VAL A 57 -9.28 -5.70 -5.07
N PRO A 58 -8.28 -6.50 -4.66
CA PRO A 58 -7.07 -5.95 -4.05
C PRO A 58 -6.35 -5.05 -5.05
N LEU A 59 -6.37 -3.74 -4.78
CA LEU A 59 -5.56 -2.76 -5.50
C LEU A 59 -4.20 -2.65 -4.80
N CYS A 60 -3.18 -3.29 -5.38
CA CYS A 60 -1.78 -2.96 -5.08
C CYS A 60 -1.34 -1.88 -6.05
N ALA A 61 -1.37 -0.61 -5.62
CA ALA A 61 -0.72 0.47 -6.35
C ALA A 61 0.76 0.52 -5.98
N PRO A 62 1.70 0.60 -6.94
CA PRO A 62 3.09 0.86 -6.61
C PRO A 62 3.18 2.21 -5.90
N TYR A 63 3.80 2.22 -4.72
CA TYR A 63 4.18 3.47 -4.07
C TYR A 63 5.42 4.01 -4.78
N LEU A 64 5.26 5.09 -5.56
CA LEU A 64 6.40 5.84 -6.10
C LEU A 64 6.72 6.96 -5.10
N PRO A 65 7.83 6.87 -4.33
CA PRO A 65 8.29 8.00 -3.54
C PRO A 65 8.57 9.16 -4.49
N GLY A 66 7.98 10.32 -4.21
CA GLY A 66 8.27 11.53 -4.99
C GLY A 66 9.76 11.84 -4.90
N ASN A 67 10.43 11.97 -6.04
CA ASN A 67 11.76 12.56 -6.06
C ASN A 67 11.58 14.02 -5.66
N GLU A 68 12.16 14.39 -4.52
CA GLU A 68 12.32 15.79 -4.14
C GLU A 68 13.12 16.46 -5.26
N ASP A 69 12.50 17.44 -5.91
CA ASP A 69 13.02 18.19 -7.04
C ASP A 69 14.47 18.67 -6.75
N GLN A 70 15.44 18.11 -7.47
CA GLN A 70 16.73 18.75 -7.66
C GLN A 70 16.50 19.88 -8.65
N GLY A 71 16.48 21.10 -8.12
CA GLY A 71 16.14 22.34 -8.79
C GLY A 71 16.50 22.39 -10.27
N GLU A 72 15.46 22.61 -11.07
CA GLU A 72 15.36 23.64 -12.12
C GLU A 72 16.69 24.22 -12.60
N GLY A 73 17.06 23.89 -13.83
CA GLY A 73 18.17 24.52 -14.54
C GLY A 73 17.88 25.99 -14.82
N ASP A 74 18.90 26.83 -14.62
CA ASP A 74 18.98 28.18 -15.16
C ASP A 74 20.22 28.24 -16.05
N GLU A 75 19.98 28.64 -17.29
CA GLU A 75 20.94 28.81 -18.37
C GLU A 75 21.61 30.18 -18.20
N ASP A 76 22.93 30.27 -18.01
CA ASP A 76 23.65 31.52 -18.32
C ASP A 76 25.08 31.23 -18.79
N GLU A 77 25.40 31.86 -19.92
CA GLU A 77 26.65 31.77 -20.69
C GLU A 77 27.85 32.34 -19.93
N GLU A 78 29.05 32.05 -20.45
CA GLU A 78 30.31 32.84 -20.41
C GLU A 78 31.53 31.93 -20.09
N THR A 79 32.08 31.33 -21.14
CA THR A 79 33.47 30.84 -21.11
C THR A 79 34.45 32.01 -20.97
N PRO A 80 35.57 31.83 -20.25
CA PRO A 80 36.82 31.98 -20.99
C PRO A 80 37.89 30.91 -20.67
N LEU A 81 38.33 30.29 -21.77
CA LEU A 81 39.66 29.75 -22.12
C LEU A 81 40.81 29.82 -21.09
N ARG A 82 41.43 28.66 -20.81
CA ARG A 82 42.90 28.44 -20.85
C ARG A 82 43.22 26.95 -20.68
N GLU A 83 43.40 26.23 -21.80
CA GLU A 83 44.66 25.79 -22.41
C GLU A 83 45.21 24.45 -21.86
N PRO A 84 45.77 23.59 -22.73
CA PRO A 84 45.78 22.14 -22.54
C PRO A 84 47.16 21.65 -22.12
N ASP A 85 47.27 20.97 -20.98
CA ASP A 85 48.55 20.41 -20.54
C ASP A 85 48.46 18.89 -20.28
N GLU A 86 48.90 18.18 -21.31
CA GLU A 86 49.74 16.98 -21.27
C GLU A 86 49.29 15.73 -20.48
N LYS A 87 48.90 14.72 -21.26
CA LYS A 87 48.93 13.28 -20.94
C LYS A 87 50.43 12.82 -20.89
N PRO A 88 50.84 11.57 -20.52
CA PRO A 88 50.02 10.38 -20.27
C PRO A 88 50.63 9.30 -19.28
N GLU A 89 49.90 8.19 -19.10
CA GLU A 89 50.37 6.78 -18.89
C GLU A 89 50.82 6.18 -17.54
N HIS A 90 50.60 4.85 -17.51
CA HIS A 90 51.13 3.77 -16.65
C HIS A 90 50.46 3.56 -15.28
N SER A 91 50.20 2.35 -14.78
CA SER A 91 50.22 0.96 -15.28
C SER A 91 50.03 0.05 -14.06
N GLY A 92 49.29 -1.04 -14.20
CA GLY A 92 49.33 -2.20 -13.28
C GLY A 92 47.93 -2.73 -12.95
N ARG A 93 47.35 -3.67 -13.72
CA ARG A 93 47.49 -5.15 -13.57
C ARG A 93 47.36 -5.59 -12.10
N GLN A 94 46.19 -6.11 -11.72
CA GLN A 94 45.81 -7.54 -11.70
C GLN A 94 46.39 -8.34 -10.52
N ALA A 95 45.48 -8.90 -9.72
CA ALA A 95 45.45 -10.25 -9.13
C ALA A 95 44.44 -10.17 -7.96
N GLU A 96 43.27 -10.82 -7.97
CA GLU A 96 43.08 -12.25 -7.62
C GLU A 96 43.92 -12.61 -6.37
N ILE A 97 43.42 -13.12 -5.25
CA ILE A 97 42.68 -14.37 -5.04
C ILE A 97 42.36 -14.49 -3.52
N SER A 98 41.14 -14.96 -3.22
CA SER A 98 40.71 -15.96 -2.23
C SER A 98 41.47 -16.30 -0.92
N ALA A 99 40.63 -16.68 0.06
CA ALA A 99 40.85 -17.58 1.22
C ALA A 99 41.48 -16.94 2.48
N ALA A 100 41.03 -17.24 3.70
CA ALA A 100 40.23 -18.34 4.23
C ALA A 100 39.42 -17.89 5.46
#